data_AF-A0ABD3U1U3-F1
#
_entry.id   AF-A0ABD3U1U3-F1
#
_cell.length_a   1.000
_cell.length_b   1.000
_cell.length_c   1.000
_cell.angle_alpha   90.00
_cell.angle_beta   90.00
_cell.angle_gamma   90.00
#
_symmetry.space_group_name_H-M   'P 1'
#
loop_
_entity.id
_entity.type
_entity.pdbx_description
1 polymer ?
#
loop_
_entity_poly.entity_id
_entity_poly.type
_entity_poly.pdbx_seq_one_letter_code
_entity_poly.pdbx_strand_id
1 'polypeptide(L)'
;MKRATRAIRRSSIRLMSPGGHGNLNILISDIRDVKNAAKVQSNAQKIASEDLLNWAAGQENIAIQDVVGQISELHLLWTEVQKEFIGHLKEYKHTYEMILEGERDIDRAKQNLNVCEQKEGKIRRELRKSARKSNPADIRVLEAKLSQAERTKEIAQLEVADKIRENEAVKLIRLKEGLLKLSDAYMDLGKKSCVVFESQREIALQLPDVHSKELEEVKYAGAAACRNIVQQVRVKLRKCRRSTDISTTNSFSELPPPYSPGMRTSDSSHIFHSSHDVHNSSLQQQTPSQQQQKPNEDSDDDLVGAVGGASIR
;
A
#
# COMPACT_ATOMS: atom_id res chain seq x y z
N MET A 1 -7.11 8.13 -26.63
CA MET A 1 -6.85 9.32 -25.78
C MET A 1 -6.31 9.02 -24.37
N LYS A 2 -6.93 8.14 -23.56
CA LYS A 2 -6.53 7.85 -22.15
C LYS A 2 -5.06 7.38 -21.96
N ARG A 3 -4.49 6.61 -22.90
CA ARG A 3 -3.08 6.15 -22.84
C ARG A 3 -2.08 7.31 -23.00
N ALA A 4 -2.34 8.24 -23.92
CA ALA A 4 -1.50 9.42 -24.12
C ALA A 4 -1.51 10.35 -22.90
N THR A 5 -2.67 10.57 -22.28
CA THR A 5 -2.81 11.35 -21.04
C THR A 5 -2.01 10.73 -19.89
N ARG A 6 -1.97 9.39 -19.78
CA ARG A 6 -1.18 8.68 -18.76
C ARG A 6 0.33 8.85 -18.98
N ALA A 7 0.78 8.74 -20.24
CA ALA A 7 2.18 8.91 -20.59
C ALA A 7 2.67 10.35 -20.27
N ILE A 8 1.89 11.36 -20.67
CA ILE A 8 2.18 12.78 -20.40
C ILE A 8 2.21 13.07 -18.89
N ARG A 9 1.29 12.49 -18.12
CA ARG A 9 1.30 12.65 -16.67
C ARG A 9 2.54 12.04 -16.03
N ARG A 10 2.94 10.83 -16.44
CA ARG A 10 4.12 10.14 -15.89
C ARG A 10 5.42 10.87 -16.25
N SER A 11 5.53 11.41 -17.47
CA SER A 11 6.69 12.23 -17.84
C SER A 11 6.74 13.54 -17.06
N SER A 12 5.60 14.21 -16.88
CA SER A 12 5.49 15.41 -16.05
C SER A 12 5.93 15.16 -14.60
N ILE A 13 5.48 14.08 -13.96
CA ILE A 13 5.87 13.74 -12.58
C ILE A 13 7.38 13.52 -12.44
N ARG A 14 8.03 12.89 -13.45
CA ARG A 14 9.50 12.75 -13.45
C ARG A 14 10.20 14.11 -13.56
N LEU A 15 9.72 14.97 -14.46
CA LEU A 15 10.29 16.30 -14.68
C LEU A 15 10.12 17.23 -13.47
N MET A 16 9.01 17.09 -12.73
CA MET A 16 8.71 17.93 -11.56
C MET A 16 9.19 17.35 -10.24
N SER A 17 9.98 16.27 -10.23
CA SER A 17 10.53 15.67 -9.00
C SER A 17 11.97 16.15 -8.75
N PRO A 18 12.18 17.28 -8.03
CA PRO A 18 13.52 17.66 -7.59
C PRO A 18 14.10 16.56 -6.69
N GLY A 19 15.39 16.25 -6.85
CA GLY A 19 16.11 15.28 -6.02
C GLY A 19 16.18 13.85 -6.57
N GLY A 20 15.69 13.57 -7.78
CA GLY A 20 15.81 12.23 -8.40
C GLY A 20 14.74 11.22 -7.98
N HIS A 21 13.76 11.63 -7.17
CA HIS A 21 12.69 10.79 -6.63
C HIS A 21 11.54 10.47 -7.62
N GLY A 22 11.79 10.57 -8.93
CA GLY A 22 10.76 10.51 -9.96
C GLY A 22 9.99 9.18 -9.97
N ASN A 23 10.68 8.07 -9.74
CA ASN A 23 10.05 6.74 -9.74
C ASN A 23 9.12 6.53 -8.54
N LEU A 24 9.53 6.97 -7.34
CA LEU A 24 8.72 6.85 -6.14
C LEU A 24 7.47 7.75 -6.23
N ASN A 25 7.61 8.96 -6.76
CA ASN A 25 6.47 9.84 -7.01
C ASN A 25 5.49 9.26 -8.05
N ILE A 26 5.99 8.61 -9.10
CA ILE A 26 5.14 7.88 -10.05
C ILE A 26 4.37 6.76 -9.33
N LEU A 27 5.05 5.96 -8.50
CA LEU A 27 4.42 4.87 -7.76
C LEU A 27 3.30 5.38 -6.85
N ILE A 28 3.57 6.41 -6.04
CA ILE A 28 2.57 7.06 -5.18
C ILE A 28 1.36 7.54 -6.00
N SER A 29 1.62 8.13 -7.17
CA SER A 29 0.58 8.59 -8.08
C SER A 29 -0.22 7.44 -8.70
N ASP A 30 0.42 6.34 -9.07
CA ASP A 30 -0.23 5.17 -9.65
C ASP A 30 -1.10 4.45 -8.59
N ILE A 31 -0.64 4.33 -7.33
CA ILE A 31 -1.45 3.80 -6.22
C ILE A 31 -2.66 4.69 -5.94
N ARG A 32 -2.50 6.02 -6.02
CA ARG A 32 -3.64 6.96 -5.92
C ARG A 32 -4.68 6.68 -7.00
N ASP A 33 -4.26 6.39 -8.22
CA ASP A 33 -5.18 6.07 -9.32
C ASP A 33 -5.91 4.75 -9.08
N VAL A 34 -5.22 3.72 -8.57
CA VAL A 34 -5.85 2.44 -8.17
C VAL A 34 -6.96 2.68 -7.15
N LYS A 35 -6.67 3.46 -6.10
CA LYS A 35 -7.67 3.85 -5.10
C LYS A 35 -8.86 4.60 -5.70
N ASN A 36 -8.58 5.56 -6.60
CA ASN A 36 -9.64 6.33 -7.25
C ASN A 36 -10.50 5.46 -8.17
N ALA A 37 -9.90 4.52 -8.91
CA ALA A 37 -10.61 3.55 -9.73
C ALA A 37 -11.51 2.65 -8.88
N ALA A 38 -11.02 2.15 -7.74
CA ALA A 38 -11.82 1.37 -6.79
C ALA A 38 -13.02 2.18 -6.25
N LYS A 39 -12.83 3.47 -5.93
CA LYS A 39 -13.92 4.36 -5.51
C LYS A 39 -14.97 4.55 -6.61
N VAL A 40 -14.53 4.79 -7.84
CA VAL A 40 -15.44 4.95 -8.99
C VAL A 40 -16.23 3.66 -9.24
N GLN A 41 -15.57 2.51 -9.20
CA GLN A 41 -16.20 1.20 -9.35
C GLN A 41 -17.26 0.96 -8.26
N SER A 42 -16.91 1.18 -6.99
CA SER A 42 -17.84 1.02 -5.87
C SER A 42 -19.07 1.93 -6.01
N ASN A 43 -18.88 3.19 -6.40
CA ASN A 43 -19.98 4.11 -6.63
C ASN A 43 -20.86 3.71 -7.81
N ALA A 44 -20.28 3.23 -8.91
CA ALA A 44 -21.03 2.75 -10.06
C ALA A 44 -21.88 1.50 -9.71
N GLN A 45 -21.32 0.58 -8.92
CA GLN A 45 -22.06 -0.59 -8.43
C GLN A 45 -23.21 -0.19 -7.49
N LYS A 46 -22.99 0.80 -6.62
CA LYS A 46 -24.04 1.34 -5.77
C LYS A 46 -25.20 1.92 -6.59
N ILE A 47 -24.91 2.79 -7.56
CA ILE A 47 -25.93 3.39 -8.44
C ILE A 47 -26.70 2.30 -9.19
N ALA A 48 -25.99 1.35 -9.80
CA ALA A 48 -26.65 0.25 -10.51
C ALA A 48 -27.57 -0.59 -9.60
N SER A 49 -27.20 -0.80 -8.34
CA SER A 49 -28.04 -1.49 -7.36
C SER A 49 -29.27 -0.66 -6.97
N GLU A 50 -29.14 0.65 -6.84
CA GLU A 50 -30.25 1.56 -6.56
C GLU A 50 -31.24 1.59 -7.73
N ASP A 51 -30.74 1.68 -8.97
CA ASP A 51 -31.56 1.65 -10.18
C ASP A 51 -32.30 0.31 -10.33
N LEU A 52 -31.62 -0.81 -10.06
CA LEU A 52 -32.23 -2.14 -10.07
C LEU A 52 -33.35 -2.26 -9.02
N LEU A 53 -33.14 -1.72 -7.82
CA LEU A 53 -34.16 -1.70 -6.76
C LEU A 53 -35.37 -0.86 -7.17
N ASN A 54 -35.14 0.33 -7.74
CA ASN A 54 -36.21 1.21 -8.21
C ASN A 54 -37.04 0.55 -9.31
N TRP A 55 -36.38 -0.12 -10.27
CA TRP A 55 -37.08 -0.89 -11.30
C TRP A 55 -37.91 -2.03 -10.71
N ALA A 56 -37.37 -2.77 -9.75
CA ALA A 56 -38.05 -3.90 -9.12
C ALA A 56 -39.28 -3.46 -8.32
N ALA A 57 -39.23 -2.30 -7.67
CA ALA A 57 -40.36 -1.74 -6.92
C ALA A 57 -41.60 -1.45 -7.79
N GLY A 58 -41.41 -1.24 -9.10
CA GLY A 58 -42.49 -1.05 -10.06
C GLY A 58 -43.07 -2.34 -10.66
N GLN A 59 -42.52 -3.51 -10.32
CA GLN A 59 -43.00 -4.79 -10.87
C GLN A 59 -44.23 -5.28 -10.12
N GLU A 60 -45.18 -5.91 -10.79
CA GLU A 60 -46.34 -6.55 -10.12
C GLU A 60 -45.95 -7.84 -9.38
N ASN A 61 -44.88 -8.49 -9.83
CA ASN A 61 -44.42 -9.75 -9.27
C ASN A 61 -43.69 -9.53 -7.92
N ILE A 62 -44.37 -9.92 -6.84
CA ILE A 62 -43.83 -9.84 -5.46
C ILE A 62 -42.53 -10.62 -5.25
N ALA A 63 -42.26 -11.68 -6.03
CA ALA A 63 -41.02 -12.43 -5.95
C ALA A 63 -39.84 -11.59 -6.46
N ILE A 64 -40.04 -10.85 -7.55
CA ILE A 64 -39.02 -9.94 -8.10
C ILE A 64 -38.76 -8.80 -7.10
N GLN A 65 -39.82 -8.20 -6.55
CA GLN A 65 -39.69 -7.16 -5.53
C GLN A 65 -38.87 -7.64 -4.32
N ASP A 66 -39.22 -8.79 -3.72
CA ASP A 66 -38.53 -9.30 -2.53
C ASP A 66 -37.08 -9.68 -2.86
N VAL A 67 -36.85 -10.48 -3.89
CA VAL A 67 -35.50 -10.96 -4.26
C VAL A 67 -34.58 -9.78 -4.55
N VAL A 68 -34.99 -8.81 -5.36
CA VAL A 68 -34.18 -7.63 -5.65
C VAL A 68 -33.99 -6.76 -4.40
N GLY A 69 -35.03 -6.61 -3.56
CA GLY A 69 -34.92 -5.93 -2.27
C GLY A 69 -33.82 -6.52 -1.39
N GLN A 70 -33.78 -7.85 -1.26
CA GLN A 70 -32.77 -8.54 -0.45
C GLN A 70 -31.38 -8.52 -1.11
N ILE A 71 -31.29 -8.57 -2.44
CA ILE A 71 -30.03 -8.37 -3.17
C ILE A 71 -29.48 -6.95 -2.95
N SER A 72 -30.34 -5.93 -2.95
CA SER A 72 -29.93 -4.55 -2.67
C SER A 72 -29.35 -4.40 -1.25
N GLU A 73 -29.95 -5.06 -0.25
CA GLU A 73 -29.38 -5.13 1.10
C GLU A 73 -27.98 -5.78 1.12
N LEU A 74 -27.73 -6.81 0.31
CA LEU A 74 -26.39 -7.38 0.16
C LEU A 74 -25.41 -6.38 -0.50
N HIS A 75 -25.86 -5.61 -1.49
CA HIS A 75 -25.03 -4.58 -2.15
C HIS A 75 -24.65 -3.43 -1.20
N LEU A 76 -25.51 -3.07 -0.23
CA LEU A 76 -25.16 -2.12 0.82
C LEU A 76 -24.02 -2.66 1.69
N LEU A 77 -24.08 -3.94 2.08
CA LEU A 77 -23.00 -4.59 2.84
C LEU A 77 -21.71 -4.67 2.02
N TRP A 78 -21.81 -4.98 0.72
CA TRP A 78 -20.68 -4.98 -0.19
C TRP A 78 -20.00 -3.62 -0.32
N THR A 79 -20.80 -2.55 -0.38
CA THR A 79 -20.28 -1.17 -0.45
C THR A 79 -19.42 -0.84 0.78
N GLU A 80 -19.83 -1.27 1.97
CA GLU A 80 -19.03 -1.08 3.19
C GLU A 80 -17.73 -1.91 3.17
N VAL A 81 -17.75 -3.13 2.62
CA VAL A 81 -16.54 -3.95 2.43
C VAL A 81 -15.56 -3.25 1.47
N GLN A 82 -16.05 -2.70 0.35
CA GLN A 82 -15.20 -1.97 -0.60
C GLN A 82 -14.62 -0.69 0.00
N LYS A 83 -15.41 0.02 0.82
CA LYS A 83 -14.97 1.23 1.52
C LYS A 83 -13.84 0.95 2.52
N GLU A 84 -13.93 -0.16 3.24
CA GLU A 84 -12.87 -0.66 4.12
C GLU A 84 -11.58 -0.94 3.32
N PHE A 85 -11.69 -1.67 2.20
CA PHE A 85 -10.56 -1.94 1.31
C PHE A 85 -9.92 -0.67 0.69
N ILE A 86 -10.74 0.31 0.29
CA ILE A 86 -10.26 1.62 -0.17
C ILE A 86 -9.45 2.34 0.92
N GLY A 87 -9.82 2.14 2.19
CA GLY A 87 -9.05 2.59 3.36
C GLY A 87 -7.63 2.00 3.37
N HIS A 88 -7.51 0.68 3.19
CA HIS A 88 -6.20 0.02 3.12
C HIS A 88 -5.34 0.50 1.94
N LEU A 89 -5.93 0.78 0.78
CA LEU A 89 -5.20 1.40 -0.34
C LEU A 89 -4.65 2.79 -0.01
N LYS A 90 -5.34 3.56 0.84
CA LYS A 90 -4.86 4.86 1.33
C LYS A 90 -3.64 4.68 2.25
N GLU A 91 -3.69 3.72 3.16
CA GLU A 91 -2.57 3.40 4.07
C GLU A 91 -1.36 2.86 3.31
N TYR A 92 -1.59 2.01 2.30
CA TYR A 92 -0.54 1.50 1.43
C TYR A 92 0.16 2.63 0.67
N LYS A 93 -0.59 3.60 0.13
CA LYS A 93 0.00 4.82 -0.44
C LYS A 93 0.85 5.59 0.57
N HIS A 94 0.33 5.75 1.79
CA HIS A 94 1.01 6.50 2.84
C HIS A 94 2.37 5.90 3.22
N THR A 95 2.51 4.56 3.14
CA THR A 95 3.79 3.86 3.31
C THR A 95 4.89 4.46 2.42
N TYR A 96 4.59 4.72 1.15
CA TYR A 96 5.55 5.29 0.20
C TYR A 96 5.76 6.79 0.38
N GLU A 97 4.76 7.53 0.86
CA GLU A 97 4.92 8.95 1.20
C GLU A 97 5.93 9.14 2.33
N MET A 98 5.89 8.27 3.35
CA MET A 98 6.85 8.29 4.45
C MET A 98 8.27 7.90 4.01
N ILE A 99 8.39 6.95 3.07
CA ILE A 99 9.69 6.62 2.45
C ILE A 99 10.24 7.84 1.70
N LEU A 100 9.40 8.50 0.90
CA LEU A 100 9.79 9.69 0.15
C LEU A 100 10.22 10.84 1.05
N GLU A 101 9.53 11.05 2.18
CA GLU A 101 9.92 12.03 3.18
C GLU A 101 11.34 11.74 3.72
N GLY A 102 11.61 10.49 4.09
CA GLY A 102 12.96 10.10 4.52
C GLY A 102 14.03 10.31 3.44
N GLU A 103 13.72 10.08 2.16
CA GLU A 103 14.67 10.36 1.06
C GLU A 103 14.95 11.86 0.91
N ARG A 104 13.94 12.72 1.10
CA ARG A 104 14.12 14.17 1.14
C ARG A 104 14.94 14.64 2.32
N ASP A 105 14.89 13.94 3.45
CA ASP A 105 15.70 14.25 4.63
C ASP A 105 17.18 14.00 4.36
N ILE A 106 17.51 12.91 3.66
CA ILE A 106 18.87 12.64 3.19
C ILE A 106 19.37 13.73 2.25
N ASP A 107 18.53 14.19 1.30
CA ASP A 107 18.92 15.26 0.37
C ASP A 107 19.27 16.55 1.11
N ARG A 108 18.49 16.92 2.15
CA ARG A 108 18.78 18.09 2.99
C ARG A 108 20.10 17.92 3.75
N ALA A 109 20.37 16.75 4.31
CA ALA A 109 21.64 16.46 4.98
C ALA A 109 22.84 16.54 4.00
N LYS A 110 22.70 15.98 2.78
CA LYS A 110 23.72 16.07 1.73
C LYS A 110 23.96 17.52 1.27
N GLN A 111 22.90 18.31 1.17
CA GLN A 111 23.02 19.73 0.83
C GLN A 111 23.77 20.49 1.94
N ASN A 112 23.49 20.20 3.21
CA ASN A 112 24.23 20.78 4.34
C ASN A 112 25.72 20.39 4.31
N LEU A 113 26.04 19.12 4.02
CA LEU A 113 27.42 18.67 3.84
C LEU A 113 28.14 19.43 2.72
N ASN A 114 27.50 19.59 1.56
CA ASN A 114 28.07 20.35 0.44
C ASN A 114 28.35 21.81 0.82
N VAL A 115 27.46 22.46 1.59
CA VAL A 115 27.71 23.82 2.12
C VAL A 115 28.94 23.85 3.03
N CYS A 116 29.10 22.85 3.90
CA CYS A 116 30.27 22.72 4.77
C CYS A 116 31.56 22.50 3.97
N GLU A 117 31.53 21.65 2.94
CA GLU A 117 32.65 21.41 2.03
C GLU A 117 33.06 22.67 1.26
N GLN A 118 32.09 23.43 0.74
CA GLN A 118 32.35 24.69 0.06
C GLN A 118 32.97 25.74 0.99
N LYS A 119 32.49 25.82 2.23
CA LYS A 119 33.03 26.74 3.25
C LYS A 119 34.47 26.37 3.62
N GLU A 120 34.73 25.10 3.88
CA GLU A 120 36.08 24.56 4.14
C GLU A 120 37.01 24.86 2.97
N GLY A 121 36.59 24.55 1.74
CA GLY A 121 37.37 24.80 0.53
C GLY A 121 37.61 26.29 0.24
N LYS A 122 36.71 27.19 0.65
CA LYS A 122 36.92 28.64 0.57
C LYS A 122 38.00 29.09 1.56
N ILE A 123 37.91 28.69 2.83
CA ILE A 123 38.87 29.05 3.87
C ILE A 123 40.26 28.49 3.53
N ARG A 124 40.35 27.25 3.05
CA ARG A 124 41.61 26.63 2.61
C ARG A 124 42.28 27.42 1.48
N ARG A 125 41.50 27.95 0.53
CA ARG A 125 42.01 28.82 -0.54
C ARG A 125 42.48 30.18 -0.01
N GLU A 126 41.76 30.78 0.92
CA GLU A 126 42.16 32.03 1.58
C GLU A 126 43.46 31.86 2.37
N LEU A 127 43.59 30.77 3.14
CA LEU A 127 44.81 30.43 3.88
C LEU A 127 46.03 30.33 2.95
N ARG A 128 45.91 29.64 1.81
CA ARG A 128 46.97 29.55 0.79
C ARG A 128 47.36 30.92 0.21
N LYS A 129 46.41 31.86 0.09
CA LYS A 129 46.69 33.22 -0.39
C LYS A 129 47.40 34.05 0.68
N SER A 130 46.95 33.98 1.93
CA SER A 130 47.56 34.71 3.06
C SER A 130 48.97 34.23 3.38
N ALA A 131 49.23 32.92 3.22
CA ALA A 131 50.57 32.35 3.36
C ALA A 131 51.60 32.99 2.40
N ARG A 132 51.17 33.46 1.22
CA ARG A 132 52.04 34.16 0.26
C ARG A 132 52.32 35.62 0.62
N LYS A 133 51.46 36.23 1.45
CA LYS A 133 51.56 37.63 1.87
C LYS A 133 52.29 37.79 3.22
N SER A 134 52.70 36.70 3.84
CA SER A 134 53.49 36.66 5.09
C SER A 134 52.93 37.49 6.26
N ASN A 135 51.60 37.57 6.41
CA ASN A 135 51.01 38.12 7.64
C ASN A 135 50.73 37.00 8.66
N PRO A 136 51.56 36.82 9.69
CA PRO A 136 51.46 35.68 10.62
C PRO A 136 50.20 35.71 11.49
N ALA A 137 49.65 36.90 11.79
CA ALA A 137 48.42 37.00 12.57
C ALA A 137 47.20 36.49 11.79
N ASP A 138 47.08 36.88 10.51
CA ASP A 138 46.00 36.44 9.63
C ASP A 138 46.04 34.93 9.37
N ILE A 139 47.24 34.36 9.26
CA ILE A 139 47.45 32.93 9.07
C ILE A 139 46.88 32.15 10.27
N ARG A 140 47.22 32.54 11.51
CA ARG A 140 46.72 31.87 12.72
C ARG A 140 45.19 31.92 12.82
N VAL A 141 44.58 33.05 12.46
CA VAL A 141 43.12 33.21 12.45
C VAL A 141 42.48 32.29 11.41
N LEU A 142 43.07 32.18 10.21
CA LEU A 142 42.57 31.31 9.15
C LEU A 142 42.76 29.83 9.48
N GLU A 143 43.84 29.45 10.16
CA GLU A 143 44.07 28.09 10.66
C GLU A 143 43.00 27.68 11.69
N ALA A 144 42.70 28.56 12.65
CA ALA A 144 41.63 28.30 13.62
C ALA A 144 40.26 28.15 12.95
N LYS A 145 39.95 29.01 11.97
CA LYS A 145 38.71 28.92 11.17
C LYS A 145 38.66 27.65 10.32
N LEU A 146 39.79 27.23 9.74
CA LEU A 146 39.88 26.00 8.95
C LEU A 146 39.61 24.79 9.83
N SER A 147 40.27 24.70 10.99
CA SER A 147 40.05 23.63 11.96
C SER A 147 38.58 23.53 12.39
N GLN A 148 37.92 24.68 12.63
CA GLN A 148 36.49 24.69 12.95
C GLN A 148 35.63 24.22 11.75
N ALA A 149 35.93 24.66 10.53
CA ALA A 149 35.21 24.25 9.34
C ALA A 149 35.36 22.75 9.05
N GLU A 150 36.54 22.19 9.29
CA GLU A 150 36.82 20.76 9.14
C GLU A 150 36.00 19.93 10.13
N ARG A 151 35.91 20.34 11.41
CA ARG A 151 35.03 19.69 12.40
C ARG A 151 33.56 19.76 12.00
N THR A 152 33.08 20.92 11.52
CA THR A 152 31.67 21.05 11.09
C THR A 152 31.38 20.14 9.88
N LYS A 153 32.31 20.03 8.93
CA LYS A 153 32.20 19.10 7.80
C LYS A 153 32.14 17.65 8.27
N GLU A 154 33.00 17.26 9.21
CA GLU A 154 33.02 15.90 9.77
C GLU A 154 31.68 15.54 10.44
N ILE A 155 31.12 16.45 11.25
CA ILE A 155 29.80 16.26 11.86
C ILE A 155 28.71 16.09 10.79
N ALA A 156 28.68 16.96 9.77
CA ALA A 156 27.71 16.85 8.67
C ALA A 156 27.88 15.54 7.87
N GLN A 157 29.12 15.04 7.74
CA GLN A 157 29.41 13.78 7.06
C GLN A 157 28.89 12.58 7.86
N LEU A 158 29.07 12.59 9.19
CA LEU A 158 28.50 11.57 10.08
C LEU A 158 26.96 11.59 10.03
N GLU A 159 26.34 12.78 10.07
CA GLU A 159 24.89 12.93 9.96
C GLU A 159 24.34 12.33 8.66
N VAL A 160 24.98 12.59 7.52
CA VAL A 160 24.59 11.99 6.23
C VAL A 160 24.69 10.46 6.29
N ALA A 161 25.78 9.92 6.84
CA ALA A 161 25.97 8.48 6.95
C ALA A 161 24.91 7.82 7.85
N ASP A 162 24.59 8.43 8.98
CA ASP A 162 23.55 7.96 9.90
C ASP A 162 22.16 8.03 9.26
N LYS A 163 21.82 9.15 8.60
CA LYS A 163 20.54 9.31 7.90
C LYS A 163 20.35 8.31 6.78
N ILE A 164 21.39 7.99 6.02
CA ILE A 164 21.34 6.96 4.98
C ILE A 164 21.05 5.59 5.62
N ARG A 165 21.79 5.23 6.68
CA ARG A 165 21.62 3.93 7.37
C ARG A 165 20.21 3.79 7.97
N GLU A 166 19.75 4.82 8.67
CA GLU A 166 18.41 4.89 9.27
C GLU A 166 17.32 4.76 8.20
N ASN A 167 17.45 5.48 7.08
CA ASN A 167 16.47 5.46 6.01
C ASN A 167 16.35 4.08 5.34
N GLU A 168 17.46 3.37 5.11
CA GLU A 168 17.42 2.02 4.55
C GLU A 168 16.72 1.03 5.49
N ALA A 169 16.92 1.16 6.80
CA ALA A 169 16.17 0.37 7.79
C ALA A 169 14.67 0.70 7.75
N VAL A 170 14.30 1.99 7.71
CA VAL A 170 12.90 2.43 7.61
C VAL A 170 12.25 1.92 6.32
N LYS A 171 12.94 1.97 5.18
CA LYS A 171 12.45 1.42 3.90
C LYS A 171 12.09 -0.05 4.03
N LEU A 172 12.98 -0.86 4.59
CA LEU A 172 12.75 -2.31 4.76
C LEU A 172 11.54 -2.59 5.65
N ILE A 173 11.45 -1.91 6.80
CA ILE A 173 10.34 -2.06 7.75
C ILE A 173 9.02 -1.68 7.08
N ARG A 174 8.95 -0.47 6.52
CA ARG A 174 7.73 0.08 5.93
C ARG A 174 7.29 -0.70 4.70
N LEU A 175 8.21 -1.09 3.82
CA LEU A 175 7.87 -1.87 2.64
C LEU A 175 7.30 -3.24 3.04
N LYS A 176 7.95 -3.94 3.98
CA LYS A 176 7.46 -5.24 4.48
C LYS A 176 6.07 -5.10 5.10
N GLU A 177 5.88 -4.16 6.02
CA GLU A 177 4.59 -3.94 6.67
C GLU A 177 3.50 -3.54 5.69
N GLY A 178 3.81 -2.63 4.76
CA GLY A 178 2.86 -2.15 3.75
C GLY A 178 2.41 -3.26 2.82
N LEU A 179 3.33 -4.12 2.36
CA LEU A 179 3.02 -5.26 1.51
C LEU A 179 2.16 -6.29 2.25
N LEU A 180 2.52 -6.66 3.48
CA LEU A 180 1.75 -7.62 4.27
C LEU A 180 0.32 -7.11 4.51
N LYS A 181 0.16 -5.86 4.97
CA LYS A 181 -1.16 -5.25 5.19
C LYS A 181 -1.99 -5.19 3.91
N LEU A 182 -1.37 -4.89 2.76
CA LEU A 182 -2.07 -4.87 1.49
C LEU A 182 -2.53 -6.27 1.07
N SER A 183 -1.67 -7.27 1.21
CA SER A 183 -2.00 -8.67 0.93
C SER A 183 -3.17 -9.15 1.80
N ASP A 184 -3.11 -8.89 3.11
CA ASP A 184 -4.19 -9.22 4.03
C ASP A 184 -5.50 -8.53 3.64
N ALA A 185 -5.44 -7.24 3.26
CA ALA A 185 -6.61 -6.50 2.80
C ALA A 185 -7.24 -7.10 1.53
N TYR A 186 -6.43 -7.56 0.57
CA TYR A 186 -6.95 -8.25 -0.62
C TYR A 186 -7.53 -9.62 -0.29
N MET A 187 -6.88 -10.38 0.60
CA MET A 187 -7.41 -11.67 1.05
C MET A 187 -8.76 -11.50 1.76
N ASP A 188 -8.88 -10.49 2.61
CA ASP A 188 -10.12 -10.17 3.31
C ASP A 188 -11.20 -9.66 2.36
N LEU A 189 -10.86 -8.82 1.39
CA LEU A 189 -11.78 -8.43 0.31
C LEU A 189 -12.30 -9.66 -0.44
N GLY A 190 -11.40 -10.57 -0.84
CA GLY A 190 -11.73 -11.81 -1.54
C GLY A 190 -12.71 -12.69 -0.74
N LYS A 191 -12.36 -13.01 0.51
CA LYS A 191 -13.22 -13.79 1.42
C LYS A 191 -14.60 -13.16 1.61
N LYS A 192 -14.66 -11.86 1.90
CA LYS A 192 -15.92 -11.14 2.10
C LYS A 192 -16.74 -11.08 0.81
N SER A 193 -16.08 -10.98 -0.35
CA SER A 193 -16.75 -11.00 -1.65
C SER A 193 -17.43 -12.35 -1.92
N CYS A 194 -16.76 -13.47 -1.67
CA CYS A 194 -17.37 -14.80 -1.77
C CYS A 194 -18.63 -14.91 -0.91
N VAL A 195 -18.55 -14.52 0.36
CA VAL A 195 -19.71 -14.55 1.28
C VAL A 195 -20.91 -13.78 0.73
N VAL A 196 -20.68 -12.57 0.19
CA VAL A 196 -21.76 -11.74 -0.37
C VAL A 196 -22.34 -12.36 -1.64
N PHE A 197 -21.50 -12.70 -2.61
CA PHE A 197 -21.98 -13.10 -3.94
C PHE A 197 -22.48 -14.54 -4.01
N GLU A 198 -21.99 -15.45 -3.15
CA GLU A 198 -22.61 -16.76 -2.95
C GLU A 198 -24.01 -16.61 -2.36
N SER A 199 -24.18 -15.72 -1.38
CA SER A 199 -25.48 -15.44 -0.78
C SER A 199 -26.45 -14.76 -1.77
N GLN A 200 -25.94 -13.87 -2.63
CA GLN A 200 -26.72 -13.30 -3.73
C GLN A 200 -27.22 -14.38 -4.68
N ARG A 201 -26.38 -15.36 -5.01
CA ARG A 201 -26.79 -16.52 -5.81
C ARG A 201 -27.87 -17.35 -5.10
N GLU A 202 -27.72 -17.60 -3.80
CA GLU A 202 -28.74 -18.32 -3.01
C GLU A 202 -30.10 -17.59 -2.97
N ILE A 203 -30.09 -16.26 -2.86
CA ILE A 203 -31.29 -15.43 -2.93
C ILE A 203 -31.92 -15.48 -4.32
N ALA A 204 -31.11 -15.41 -5.39
CA ALA A 204 -31.61 -15.50 -6.76
C ALA A 204 -32.31 -16.85 -7.03
N LEU A 205 -31.81 -17.94 -6.43
CA LEU A 205 -32.44 -19.27 -6.51
C LEU A 205 -33.80 -19.37 -5.79
N GLN A 206 -34.22 -18.33 -5.04
CA GLN A 206 -35.57 -18.28 -4.46
C GLN A 206 -36.63 -17.81 -5.45
N LEU A 207 -36.24 -17.34 -6.64
CA LEU A 207 -37.18 -17.06 -7.71
C LEU A 207 -37.81 -18.39 -8.20
N PRO A 208 -39.14 -18.45 -8.36
CA PRO A 208 -39.79 -19.66 -8.81
C PRO A 208 -39.52 -19.93 -10.29
N ASP A 209 -39.30 -21.20 -10.64
CA ASP A 209 -39.19 -21.63 -12.03
C ASP A 209 -40.55 -21.53 -12.74
N VAL A 210 -40.58 -20.89 -13.90
CA VAL A 210 -41.81 -20.64 -14.69
C VAL A 210 -41.97 -21.65 -15.84
N HIS A 211 -41.09 -22.66 -15.93
CA HIS A 211 -41.16 -23.65 -17.00
C HIS A 211 -42.50 -24.39 -16.97
N SER A 212 -43.30 -24.20 -18.03
CA SER A 212 -44.55 -24.93 -18.32
C SER A 212 -45.77 -24.65 -17.43
N LYS A 213 -45.75 -23.60 -16.59
CA LYS A 213 -46.90 -23.21 -15.73
C LYS A 213 -47.47 -21.85 -16.13
N GLU A 214 -48.77 -21.69 -15.94
CA GLU A 214 -49.41 -20.36 -16.01
C GLU A 214 -48.89 -19.50 -14.85
N LEU A 215 -48.54 -18.23 -15.13
CA LEU A 215 -47.94 -17.31 -14.16
C LEU A 215 -48.79 -17.13 -12.89
N GLU A 216 -50.11 -17.26 -13.02
CA GLU A 216 -51.10 -17.12 -11.96
C GLU A 216 -51.03 -18.26 -10.92
N GLU A 217 -50.49 -19.42 -11.29
CA GLU A 217 -50.36 -20.58 -10.42
C GLU A 217 -49.03 -20.58 -9.63
N VAL A 218 -48.10 -19.70 -9.99
CA VAL A 218 -46.76 -19.65 -9.41
C VAL A 218 -46.78 -18.91 -8.07
N LYS A 219 -46.74 -19.67 -6.97
CA LYS A 219 -46.70 -19.12 -5.60
C LYS A 219 -45.28 -18.84 -5.14
N TYR A 220 -45.03 -17.63 -4.66
CA TYR A 220 -43.77 -17.24 -4.05
C TYR A 220 -43.76 -17.51 -2.54
N ALA A 221 -42.78 -18.28 -2.06
CA ALA A 221 -42.59 -18.62 -0.64
C ALA A 221 -41.17 -18.30 -0.10
N GLY A 222 -40.32 -17.66 -0.92
CA GLY A 222 -38.90 -17.46 -0.62
C GLY A 222 -38.59 -16.34 0.40
N ALA A 223 -39.55 -15.47 0.70
CA ALA A 223 -39.28 -14.21 1.42
C ALA A 223 -38.59 -14.40 2.79
N ALA A 224 -39.01 -15.42 3.55
CA ALA A 224 -38.40 -15.71 4.85
C ALA A 224 -36.97 -16.24 4.72
N ALA A 225 -36.70 -17.06 3.68
CA ALA A 225 -35.38 -17.59 3.40
C ALA A 225 -34.42 -16.46 2.97
N CYS A 226 -34.85 -15.59 2.05
CA CYS A 226 -34.04 -14.45 1.61
C CYS A 226 -33.62 -13.55 2.78
N ARG A 227 -34.56 -13.17 3.66
CA ARG A 227 -34.26 -12.36 4.86
C ARG A 227 -33.27 -13.05 5.79
N ASN A 228 -33.40 -14.37 5.95
CA ASN A 228 -32.48 -15.16 6.79
C ASN A 228 -31.06 -15.14 6.20
N ILE A 229 -30.92 -15.34 4.89
CA ILE A 229 -29.62 -15.28 4.19
C ILE A 229 -28.93 -13.93 4.43
N VAL A 230 -29.63 -12.81 4.22
CA VAL A 230 -29.07 -11.47 4.48
C VAL A 230 -28.62 -11.32 5.93
N GLN A 231 -29.42 -11.80 6.89
CA GLN A 231 -29.06 -11.74 8.30
C GLN A 231 -27.82 -12.59 8.63
N GLN A 232 -27.68 -13.77 8.02
CA GLN A 232 -26.47 -14.59 8.16
C GLN A 232 -25.24 -13.89 7.59
N VAL A 233 -25.35 -13.23 6.44
CA VAL A 233 -24.25 -12.46 5.84
C VAL A 233 -23.80 -11.35 6.80
N ARG A 234 -24.74 -10.61 7.40
CA ARG A 234 -24.40 -9.57 8.40
C ARG A 234 -23.61 -10.15 9.57
N VAL A 235 -23.95 -11.34 10.05
CA VAL A 235 -23.21 -12.02 11.12
C VAL A 235 -21.84 -12.50 10.64
N LYS A 236 -21.75 -13.14 9.47
CA LYS A 236 -20.50 -13.64 8.90
C LYS A 236 -19.49 -12.50 8.67
N LEU A 237 -19.91 -11.37 8.08
CA LEU A 237 -19.05 -10.21 7.83
C LEU A 237 -18.53 -9.58 9.13
N ARG A 238 -19.35 -9.52 10.19
CA ARG A 238 -18.89 -9.03 11.51
C ARG A 238 -17.84 -9.96 12.14
N LYS A 239 -17.97 -11.28 11.96
CA LYS A 239 -17.00 -12.26 12.49
C LYS A 239 -15.67 -12.19 11.74
N CYS A 240 -15.70 -11.98 10.42
CA CYS A 240 -14.48 -11.80 9.63
C CYS A 240 -13.64 -10.61 10.12
N ARG A 241 -14.26 -9.51 10.54
CA ARG A 241 -13.54 -8.34 11.09
C ARG A 241 -12.70 -8.67 12.33
N ARG A 242 -13.18 -9.55 13.22
CA ARG A 242 -12.50 -9.85 14.50
C ARG A 242 -11.32 -10.82 14.36
N SER A 243 -11.26 -11.59 13.27
CA SER A 243 -10.18 -12.57 13.09
C SER A 243 -8.86 -11.91 12.64
N THR A 244 -8.94 -10.77 11.94
CA THR A 244 -7.76 -10.05 11.44
C THR A 244 -6.99 -9.35 12.58
N ASP A 245 -7.67 -8.96 13.67
CA ASP A 245 -7.06 -8.26 14.82
C ASP A 245 -6.22 -9.17 15.74
N ILE A 246 -6.41 -10.50 15.71
CA ILE A 246 -5.79 -11.42 16.69
C ILE A 246 -4.49 -12.04 16.15
N SER A 247 -4.29 -12.07 14.82
CA SER A 247 -3.14 -12.76 14.22
C SER A 247 -1.82 -11.98 14.24
N THR A 248 -1.79 -10.72 14.69
CA THR A 248 -0.56 -9.89 14.68
C THR A 248 0.18 -9.82 16.02
N THR A 249 -0.28 -10.47 17.09
CA THR A 249 0.31 -10.30 18.45
C THR A 249 1.11 -11.48 19.01
N ASN A 250 1.23 -12.63 18.34
CA ASN A 250 1.94 -13.79 18.91
C ASN A 250 3.13 -14.24 18.05
N SER A 251 4.34 -13.73 18.33
CA SER A 251 5.60 -14.49 18.22
C SER A 251 6.90 -13.71 18.56
N PHE A 252 6.83 -12.54 19.23
CA PHE A 252 8.05 -11.86 19.68
C PHE A 252 7.89 -11.28 21.09
N SER A 253 8.10 -12.10 22.11
CA SER A 253 8.77 -11.71 23.38
C SER A 253 8.65 -12.84 24.40
N GLU A 254 9.60 -13.76 24.39
CA GLU A 254 10.04 -14.36 25.64
C GLU A 254 11.44 -13.83 25.90
N LEU A 255 11.52 -12.67 26.56
CA LEU A 255 12.76 -12.19 27.13
C LEU A 255 13.15 -13.16 28.26
N PRO A 256 14.40 -13.64 28.33
CA PRO A 256 14.81 -14.47 29.45
C PRO A 256 14.70 -13.67 30.76
N PRO A 257 14.29 -14.30 31.87
CA PRO A 257 14.10 -13.61 33.14
C PRO A 257 15.42 -12.98 33.62
N PRO A 258 15.36 -11.85 34.35
CA PRO A 258 16.55 -11.17 34.82
C PRO A 258 17.30 -12.05 35.83
N TYR A 259 18.55 -12.40 35.51
CA TYR A 259 19.43 -13.09 36.44
C TYR A 259 19.68 -12.21 37.66
N SER A 260 19.24 -12.68 38.83
CA SER A 260 19.66 -12.12 40.12
C SER A 260 21.10 -12.56 40.40
N PRO A 261 22.01 -11.65 40.80
CA PRO A 261 23.37 -12.02 41.15
C PRO A 261 23.41 -12.62 42.56
N GLY A 262 23.45 -13.96 42.65
CA GLY A 262 23.46 -14.70 43.90
C GLY A 262 24.57 -15.76 43.95
N MET A 263 25.65 -15.40 44.64
CA MET A 263 26.59 -16.24 45.39
C MET A 263 27.23 -17.51 44.80
N ARG A 264 28.54 -17.55 45.05
CA ARG A 264 29.52 -18.62 44.85
C ARG A 264 29.17 -19.90 45.62
N THR A 265 29.44 -21.05 45.00
CA THR A 265 30.14 -22.22 45.59
C THR A 265 30.85 -22.94 44.42
N SER A 266 32.16 -22.83 44.29
CA SER A 266 33.17 -23.85 44.65
C SER A 266 32.88 -25.27 44.16
N ASP A 267 33.86 -25.75 43.37
CA ASP A 267 34.22 -27.13 43.04
C ASP A 267 33.20 -28.03 42.33
N SER A 268 33.47 -28.30 41.03
CA SER A 268 34.00 -29.61 40.68
C SER A 268 34.57 -29.60 39.25
N SER A 269 35.84 -29.96 39.16
CA SER A 269 36.54 -30.38 37.97
C SER A 269 35.85 -31.58 37.30
N HIS A 270 35.65 -31.52 35.97
CA HIS A 270 35.77 -32.69 35.10
C HIS A 270 36.08 -32.25 33.66
N ILE A 271 36.98 -33.02 33.05
CA ILE A 271 37.73 -32.79 31.82
C ILE A 271 37.15 -33.69 30.70
N PHE A 272 37.38 -33.30 29.44
CA PHE A 272 37.24 -34.04 28.15
C PHE A 272 35.82 -34.06 27.55
N HIS A 273 35.56 -33.98 26.24
CA HIS A 273 36.30 -34.09 24.96
C HIS A 273 35.50 -33.29 23.89
N SER A 274 36.12 -32.48 23.02
CA SER A 274 36.59 -32.79 21.65
C SER A 274 35.53 -33.07 20.57
N SER A 275 35.70 -32.35 19.44
CA SER A 275 35.38 -32.71 18.05
C SER A 275 33.91 -32.69 17.62
N HIS A 276 33.51 -32.41 16.40
CA HIS A 276 34.02 -31.72 15.19
C HIS A 276 32.79 -31.68 14.23
N ASP A 277 32.93 -31.04 13.06
CA ASP A 277 32.06 -31.12 11.85
C ASP A 277 30.94 -30.08 11.79
N VAL A 278 30.98 -29.03 10.95
CA VAL A 278 31.31 -28.87 9.51
C VAL A 278 30.44 -29.71 8.57
N HIS A 279 29.39 -29.07 8.03
CA HIS A 279 28.82 -29.21 6.67
C HIS A 279 27.84 -28.01 6.54
N ASN A 280 28.11 -26.90 5.85
CA ASN A 280 28.41 -26.67 4.44
C ASN A 280 27.55 -27.48 3.46
N SER A 281 26.49 -26.85 2.93
CA SER A 281 25.96 -27.15 1.59
C SER A 281 25.17 -25.96 1.07
N SER A 282 25.89 -25.21 0.25
CA SER A 282 25.46 -24.26 -0.75
C SER A 282 24.71 -24.99 -1.88
N LEU A 283 23.50 -24.52 -2.24
CA LEU A 283 22.90 -24.72 -3.57
C LEU A 283 22.22 -23.39 -3.92
N GLN A 284 22.89 -22.50 -4.64
CA GLN A 284 23.05 -22.46 -6.10
C GLN A 284 21.76 -22.07 -6.84
N GLN A 285 21.83 -20.85 -7.36
CA GLN A 285 20.91 -20.16 -8.25
C GLN A 285 20.60 -20.96 -9.52
N GLN A 286 19.35 -20.94 -9.96
CA GLN A 286 19.00 -20.96 -11.37
C GLN A 286 17.82 -20.03 -11.66
N THR A 287 18.13 -18.93 -12.35
CA THR A 287 17.22 -18.18 -13.22
C THR A 287 16.96 -18.96 -14.51
N PRO A 288 15.79 -18.77 -15.14
CA PRO A 288 15.80 -18.51 -16.58
C PRO A 288 14.94 -17.31 -17.00
N SER A 289 15.62 -16.38 -17.67
CA SER A 289 15.35 -15.92 -19.03
C SER A 289 13.90 -15.70 -19.51
N GLN A 290 13.68 -14.42 -19.82
CA GLN A 290 12.73 -13.83 -20.77
C GLN A 290 12.25 -14.72 -21.91
N GLN A 291 10.93 -14.73 -22.13
CA GLN A 291 10.35 -14.78 -23.47
C GLN A 291 9.31 -13.67 -23.63
N GLN A 292 9.61 -12.77 -24.56
CA GLN A 292 8.70 -11.76 -25.09
C GLN A 292 7.63 -12.44 -25.95
N GLN A 293 6.36 -12.21 -25.63
CA GLN A 293 5.25 -12.38 -26.57
C GLN A 293 4.55 -11.04 -26.77
N LYS A 294 4.64 -10.52 -27.99
CA LYS A 294 3.74 -9.53 -28.58
C LYS A 294 2.35 -10.15 -28.74
N PRO A 295 1.28 -9.38 -28.54
CA PRO A 295 0.05 -9.57 -29.31
C PRO A 295 -0.20 -8.38 -30.25
N ASN A 296 -0.62 -8.75 -31.46
CA ASN A 296 -1.03 -7.87 -32.55
C ASN A 296 -2.26 -7.02 -32.21
N GLU A 297 -2.32 -5.90 -32.93
CA GLU A 297 -3.47 -5.04 -33.14
C GLU A 297 -4.53 -5.76 -34.00
N ASP A 298 -5.80 -5.54 -33.66
CA ASP A 298 -6.96 -5.34 -34.54
C ASP A 298 -8.21 -5.36 -33.62
N SER A 299 -8.88 -4.23 -33.38
CA SER A 299 -9.98 -3.67 -34.19
C SER A 299 -11.29 -3.94 -33.45
N ASP A 300 -11.91 -2.88 -32.92
CA ASP A 300 -13.33 -2.62 -33.15
C ASP A 300 -13.69 -1.22 -32.62
N ASP A 301 -14.25 -0.49 -33.58
CA ASP A 301 -14.72 0.88 -33.56
C ASP A 301 -16.08 1.04 -32.85
N ASP A 302 -16.39 2.31 -32.62
CA ASP A 302 -17.73 2.91 -32.59
C ASP A 302 -18.70 2.60 -31.44
N LEU A 303 -18.90 3.63 -30.60
CA LEU A 303 -20.23 4.22 -30.41
C LEU A 303 -20.10 5.65 -29.84
N VAL A 304 -20.18 6.61 -30.75
CA VAL A 304 -20.45 8.03 -30.50
C VAL A 304 -21.87 8.31 -31.01
N GLY A 305 -22.72 8.87 -30.15
CA GLY A 305 -24.06 9.38 -30.47
C GLY A 305 -24.91 9.37 -29.19
N ALA A 306 -25.67 10.39 -28.78
CA ALA A 306 -26.17 11.53 -29.51
C ALA A 306 -26.44 12.73 -28.59
N VAL A 307 -26.44 13.89 -29.23
CA VAL A 307 -26.87 15.21 -28.78
C VAL A 307 -28.40 15.23 -28.62
N GLY A 308 -28.92 15.96 -27.63
CA GLY A 308 -30.34 16.29 -27.54
C GLY A 308 -30.61 17.36 -26.48
N GLY A 309 -30.52 18.62 -26.88
CA GLY A 309 -31.04 19.74 -26.08
C GLY A 309 -32.55 19.86 -26.21
N ALA A 310 -33.19 20.39 -25.16
CA ALA A 310 -34.50 21.01 -25.29
C ALA A 310 -34.52 22.28 -24.43
N SER A 311 -34.82 23.37 -25.12
CA SER A 311 -34.91 24.72 -24.63
C SER A 311 -36.29 24.99 -24.03
N ILE A 312 -36.26 25.84 -23.01
CA ILE A 312 -37.28 26.76 -22.50
C ILE A 312 -38.44 27.04 -23.47
N ARG A 313 -39.67 26.81 -22.99
CA ARG A 313 -40.79 27.76 -23.07
C ARG A 313 -41.59 27.67 -21.78
#